data_AF-G4Z8F2-F1
#
_entry.id   AF-G4Z8F2-F1
#
_cell.length_a   1.000
_cell.length_b   1.000
_cell.length_c   1.000
_cell.angle_alpha   90.00
_cell.angle_beta   90.00
_cell.angle_gamma   90.00
#
_symmetry.space_group_name_H-M   'P 1'
#
loop_
_entity.id
_entity.type
_entity.pdbx_description
1 polymer ?
#
loop_
_entity_poly.entity_id
_entity_poly.type
_entity_poly.pdbx_seq_one_letter_code
_entity_poly.pdbx_strand_id
1 'polypeptide(L)'
;FFDWAFHVPLVDKNALTPRRKRKMNAMRERLCLVSLFIETWGYFCLLRRLEASGNGELMWWGGPTGKAPPTGEATTLLAVRGLRYMFKKDKEAYRLRIRDATKPLQIDSPRFQTLTEMLVQTGALVPTVKRSHRLSDKALARVVIDITSPTPVPDHWVPSLTKGAMRALLADKTISELRVKVETQLGDGKFWPMKVNPYNAKEGSQAGVIPPYRPDGTHSTRPGDYGRRQQPEVSRGAG
;
A
#
# COMPACT_ATOMS: atom_id res chain seq x y z
N PHE A 1 0.72 -4.88 13.70
CA PHE A 1 0.11 -4.08 12.60
C PHE A 1 -0.34 -2.71 13.11
N PHE A 2 -1.38 -2.67 13.96
CA PHE A 2 -1.96 -1.43 14.49
C PHE A 2 -0.98 -0.57 15.30
N ASP A 3 -0.02 -1.21 15.98
CA ASP A 3 1.04 -0.50 16.70
C ASP A 3 1.77 0.51 15.83
N TRP A 4 2.04 0.17 14.57
CA TRP A 4 2.73 1.06 13.64
C TRP A 4 1.79 2.08 13.02
N ALA A 5 0.60 1.63 12.64
CA ALA A 5 -0.45 2.46 12.04
C ALA A 5 -0.74 3.71 12.87
N PHE A 6 -0.81 3.51 14.19
CA PHE A 6 -1.27 4.53 15.10
C PHE A 6 -0.17 5.16 15.92
N HIS A 7 1.09 4.82 15.65
CA HIS A 7 2.22 5.26 16.47
C HIS A 7 1.94 5.03 17.96
N VAL A 8 1.39 3.85 18.31
CA VAL A 8 1.04 3.45 19.69
C VAL A 8 2.25 3.69 20.61
N PRO A 9 2.09 4.20 21.84
CA PRO A 9 3.20 4.36 22.77
C PRO A 9 4.02 3.08 22.92
N LEU A 10 5.33 3.24 23.10
CA LEU A 10 6.17 2.09 23.42
C LEU A 10 5.94 1.70 24.88
N VAL A 11 5.95 0.39 25.14
CA VAL A 11 5.90 -0.17 26.49
C VAL A 11 7.16 0.23 27.27
N ASP A 12 8.32 0.18 26.60
CA ASP A 12 9.61 0.64 27.14
C ASP A 12 10.53 1.15 26.00
N LYS A 13 11.70 1.68 26.37
CA LYS A 13 12.70 2.19 25.40
C LYS A 13 13.30 1.08 24.53
N ASN A 14 13.42 -0.14 25.04
CA ASN A 14 14.04 -1.28 24.33
C ASN A 14 13.17 -1.74 23.16
N ALA A 15 11.85 -1.53 23.22
CA ALA A 15 10.92 -1.84 22.14
C ALA A 15 11.07 -0.94 20.89
N LEU A 16 11.81 0.17 20.96
CA LEU A 16 11.94 1.12 19.84
C LEU A 16 12.64 0.51 18.62
N THR A 17 13.81 -0.09 18.81
CA THR A 17 14.62 -0.64 17.71
C THR A 17 13.93 -1.82 17.02
N PRO A 18 13.40 -2.83 17.74
CA PRO A 18 12.61 -3.90 17.14
C PRO A 18 11.42 -3.37 16.35
N ARG A 19 10.71 -2.37 16.88
CA ARG A 19 9.57 -1.76 16.18
C ARG A 19 9.99 -1.09 14.87
N ARG A 20 11.09 -0.31 14.87
CA ARG A 20 11.63 0.32 13.65
C ARG A 20 12.00 -0.72 12.60
N LYS A 21 12.67 -1.81 13.01
CA LYS A 21 13.04 -2.91 12.12
C LYS A 21 11.81 -3.59 11.51
N ARG A 22 10.80 -3.92 12.32
CA ARG A 22 9.57 -4.54 11.81
C ARG A 22 8.81 -3.61 10.86
N LYS A 23 8.76 -2.31 11.14
CA LYS A 23 8.18 -1.31 10.23
C LYS A 23 8.90 -1.28 8.88
N MET A 24 10.22 -1.21 8.89
CA MET A 24 11.04 -1.22 7.67
C MET A 24 10.80 -2.50 6.84
N ASN A 25 10.77 -3.66 7.50
CA ASN A 25 10.49 -4.93 6.83
C ASN A 25 9.09 -4.93 6.21
N ALA A 26 8.06 -4.50 6.94
CA ALA A 26 6.70 -4.43 6.41
C ALA A 26 6.59 -3.52 5.18
N MET A 27 7.29 -2.37 5.16
CA MET A 27 7.35 -1.51 3.98
C MET A 27 8.03 -2.19 2.79
N ARG A 28 9.13 -2.91 3.05
CA ARG A 28 9.85 -3.66 2.00
C ARG A 28 8.98 -4.75 1.39
N GLU A 29 8.31 -5.56 2.22
CA GLU A 29 7.44 -6.64 1.73
C GLU A 29 6.25 -6.09 0.93
N ARG A 30 5.73 -4.92 1.29
CA ARG A 30 4.70 -4.25 0.48
C ARG A 30 5.21 -3.81 -0.88
N LEU A 31 6.38 -3.17 -0.94
CA LEU A 31 6.98 -2.79 -2.22
C LEU A 31 7.23 -4.02 -3.10
N CYS A 32 7.61 -5.15 -2.51
CA CYS A 32 7.72 -6.43 -3.19
C CYS A 32 6.37 -6.90 -3.76
N LEU A 33 5.33 -6.93 -2.93
CA LEU A 33 3.96 -7.30 -3.34
C LEU A 33 3.42 -6.40 -4.46
N VAL A 34 3.67 -5.09 -4.37
CA VAL A 34 3.21 -4.11 -5.36
C VAL A 34 3.99 -4.22 -6.65
N SER A 35 5.29 -4.48 -6.56
CA SER A 35 6.09 -4.81 -7.75
C SER A 35 5.54 -6.04 -8.44
N LEU A 36 5.23 -7.11 -7.69
CA LEU A 36 4.62 -8.31 -8.23
C LEU A 36 3.29 -8.01 -8.95
N PHE A 37 2.40 -7.23 -8.33
CA PHE A 37 1.11 -6.90 -8.95
C PHE A 37 1.27 -6.06 -10.22
N ILE A 38 2.16 -5.07 -10.22
CA ILE A 38 2.45 -4.25 -11.40
C ILE A 38 3.09 -5.09 -12.50
N GLU A 39 4.03 -5.97 -12.16
CA GLU A 39 4.62 -6.89 -13.12
C GLU A 39 3.55 -7.80 -13.73
N THR A 40 2.67 -8.37 -12.90
CA THR A 40 1.67 -9.35 -13.34
C THR A 40 0.53 -8.72 -14.13
N TRP A 41 -0.04 -7.61 -13.65
CA TRP A 41 -1.27 -7.04 -14.22
C TRP A 41 -1.03 -5.75 -15.01
N GLY A 42 0.05 -5.04 -14.72
CA GLY A 42 0.25 -3.66 -15.16
C GLY A 42 -0.16 -2.67 -14.07
N TYR A 43 0.38 -1.45 -14.19
CA TYR A 43 0.15 -0.35 -13.28
C TYR A 43 -1.31 0.11 -13.31
N PHE A 44 -1.88 0.39 -14.49
CA PHE A 44 -3.28 0.83 -14.60
C PHE A 44 -4.27 -0.27 -14.20
N CYS A 45 -3.97 -1.52 -14.52
CA CYS A 45 -4.79 -2.65 -14.05
C CYS A 45 -4.75 -2.79 -12.53
N LEU A 46 -3.59 -2.57 -11.89
CA LEU A 46 -3.49 -2.54 -10.43
C LEU A 46 -4.34 -1.43 -9.84
N LEU A 47 -4.22 -0.20 -10.35
CA LEU A 47 -5.01 0.94 -9.89
C LEU A 47 -6.52 0.69 -10.08
N ARG A 48 -6.93 0.12 -11.21
CA ARG A 48 -8.33 -0.27 -11.43
C ARG A 48 -8.80 -1.32 -10.43
N ARG A 49 -7.97 -2.33 -10.14
CA ARG A 49 -8.31 -3.42 -9.22
C ARG A 49 -8.38 -2.97 -7.76
N LEU A 50 -7.68 -1.91 -7.38
CA LEU A 50 -7.63 -1.42 -6.00
C LEU A 50 -8.51 -0.19 -5.76
N GLU A 51 -8.42 0.82 -6.61
CA GLU A 51 -9.13 2.08 -6.42
C GLU A 51 -10.54 2.01 -7.03
N ALA A 52 -10.68 1.57 -8.28
CA ALA A 52 -11.96 1.64 -8.99
C ALA A 52 -13.00 0.61 -8.50
N SER A 53 -12.54 -0.52 -7.96
CA SER A 53 -13.41 -1.57 -7.41
C SER A 53 -13.81 -1.33 -5.94
N GLY A 54 -13.29 -0.28 -5.30
CA GLY A 54 -13.42 -0.08 -3.86
C GLY A 54 -12.60 -1.07 -3.00
N ASN A 55 -11.77 -1.93 -3.62
CA ASN A 55 -10.89 -2.89 -2.94
C ASN A 55 -9.64 -2.25 -2.33
N GLY A 56 -9.74 -0.99 -1.90
CA GLY A 56 -8.74 -0.36 -1.05
C GLY A 56 -8.42 -1.17 0.20
N GLU A 57 -9.37 -2.03 0.59
CA GLU A 57 -9.23 -3.06 1.61
C GLU A 57 -8.04 -3.99 1.47
N LEU A 58 -7.57 -4.19 0.25
CA LEU A 58 -6.49 -5.13 -0.04
C LEU A 58 -5.09 -4.54 0.18
N MET A 59 -4.93 -3.22 0.30
CA MET A 59 -3.62 -2.61 0.51
C MET A 59 -3.64 -1.49 1.54
N TRP A 60 -2.85 -1.67 2.59
CA TRP A 60 -2.60 -0.67 3.61
C TRP A 60 -1.11 -0.34 3.71
N TRP A 61 -0.78 0.94 3.87
CA TRP A 61 0.53 1.50 3.57
C TRP A 61 1.32 1.99 4.78
N GLY A 62 0.73 1.96 5.98
CA GLY A 62 1.53 1.84 7.21
C GLY A 62 1.75 3.10 8.03
N GLY A 63 1.20 4.24 7.62
CA GLY A 63 1.64 5.54 8.07
C GLY A 63 3.16 5.78 7.85
N PRO A 64 3.61 7.04 7.88
CA PRO A 64 4.97 7.42 7.49
C PRO A 64 6.06 6.85 8.41
N THR A 65 7.22 6.50 7.85
CA THR A 65 8.50 6.66 8.56
C THR A 65 8.69 8.16 8.77
N GLY A 66 9.05 8.62 9.98
CA GLY A 66 9.09 10.05 10.32
C GLY A 66 10.17 10.88 9.62
N LYS A 67 10.55 10.54 8.38
CA LYS A 67 11.49 11.30 7.55
C LYS A 67 10.73 11.92 6.38
N ALA A 68 11.17 13.11 5.97
CA ALA A 68 10.66 13.80 4.78
C ALA A 68 10.81 12.91 3.53
N PRO A 69 9.91 13.05 2.54
CA PRO A 69 10.02 12.33 1.28
C PRO A 69 11.35 12.67 0.57
N PRO A 70 11.94 11.73 -0.21
CA PRO A 70 13.21 11.95 -0.90
C PRO A 70 13.17 13.09 -1.93
N THR A 71 11.96 13.44 -2.40
CA THR A 71 11.74 14.28 -3.58
C THR A 71 11.88 15.78 -3.32
N GLY A 72 12.19 16.22 -2.11
CA GLY A 72 12.38 17.65 -1.78
C GLY A 72 11.11 18.51 -1.91
N GLU A 73 10.03 17.99 -2.48
CA GLU A 73 8.70 18.54 -2.39
C GLU A 73 8.27 18.44 -0.93
N ALA A 74 8.41 19.56 -0.22
CA ALA A 74 7.90 19.75 1.13
C ALA A 74 6.38 19.56 1.07
N THR A 75 5.93 18.32 1.19
CA THR A 75 4.52 18.07 1.41
C THR A 75 4.26 18.62 2.80
N THR A 76 3.47 19.69 2.84
CA THR A 76 2.85 20.31 4.02
C THR A 76 1.88 19.33 4.72
N LEU A 77 2.19 18.04 4.71
CA LEU A 77 1.41 16.98 5.30
C LEU A 77 1.81 16.91 6.76
N LEU A 78 0.91 17.44 7.59
CA LEU A 78 0.91 17.35 9.05
C LEU A 78 1.67 16.12 9.52
N ALA A 79 2.74 16.33 10.28
CA ALA A 79 3.44 15.27 10.97
C ALA A 79 2.39 14.35 11.63
N VAL A 80 2.39 13.06 11.28
CA VAL A 80 1.36 12.14 11.79
C VAL A 80 1.46 12.13 13.30
N ARG A 81 0.46 12.76 13.94
CA ARG A 81 0.36 12.89 15.38
C ARG A 81 0.16 11.49 15.97
N GLY A 82 0.95 11.12 16.97
CA GLY A 82 0.77 9.82 17.63
C GLY A 82 -0.54 9.78 18.43
N LEU A 83 -1.12 8.58 18.63
CA LEU A 83 -2.38 8.44 19.38
C LEU A 83 -2.35 9.13 20.73
N ARG A 84 -1.21 9.06 21.47
CA ARG A 84 -1.07 9.71 22.77
C ARG A 84 -1.17 11.24 22.68
N TYR A 85 -0.63 11.82 21.61
CA TYR A 85 -0.75 13.26 21.38
C TYR A 85 -2.20 13.62 21.04
N MET A 86 -2.82 12.91 20.10
CA MET A 86 -4.22 13.15 19.71
C MET A 86 -5.15 12.99 20.91
N PHE A 87 -5.02 11.91 21.68
CA PHE A 87 -5.82 11.69 22.89
C PHE A 87 -5.72 12.86 23.89
N LYS A 88 -4.54 13.49 24.01
CA LYS A 88 -4.31 14.60 24.94
C LYS A 88 -4.67 15.98 24.40
N LYS A 89 -4.54 16.21 23.09
CA LYS A 89 -4.57 17.54 22.48
C LYS A 89 -5.65 17.72 21.41
N ASP A 90 -6.23 16.63 20.92
CA ASP A 90 -7.12 16.60 19.76
C ASP A 90 -8.00 15.33 19.79
N LYS A 91 -9.01 15.34 20.69
CA LYS A 91 -9.87 14.18 20.95
C LYS A 91 -10.71 13.77 19.73
N GLU A 92 -11.09 14.73 18.88
CA GLU A 92 -11.84 14.45 17.66
C GLU A 92 -10.96 13.74 16.63
N ALA A 93 -9.73 14.21 16.39
CA ALA A 93 -8.79 13.49 15.53
C ALA A 93 -8.49 12.08 16.06
N TYR A 94 -8.39 11.91 17.39
CA TYR A 94 -8.25 10.59 18.01
C TYR A 94 -9.44 9.68 17.69
N ARG A 95 -10.67 10.14 17.89
CA ARG A 95 -11.89 9.36 17.63
C ARG A 95 -12.04 8.99 16.17
N LEU A 96 -11.83 9.94 15.26
CA LEU A 96 -11.83 9.69 13.82
C LEU A 96 -10.81 8.62 13.44
N ARG A 97 -9.58 8.74 13.97
CA ARG A 97 -8.51 7.77 13.71
C ARG A 97 -8.83 6.36 14.19
N ILE A 98 -9.46 6.22 15.36
CA ILE A 98 -9.89 4.93 15.91
C ILE A 98 -11.09 4.37 15.13
N ARG A 99 -12.05 5.21 14.72
CA ARG A 99 -13.17 4.80 13.86
C ARG A 99 -12.65 4.25 12.52
N ASP A 100 -11.75 5.00 11.90
CA ASP A 100 -11.19 4.69 10.60
C ASP A 100 -10.12 3.58 10.68
N ALA A 101 -9.70 3.18 11.88
CA ALA A 101 -8.79 2.05 12.13
C ALA A 101 -9.27 0.73 11.55
N THR A 102 -10.58 0.58 11.47
CA THR A 102 -11.25 -0.62 10.98
C THR A 102 -11.52 -0.56 9.47
N LYS A 103 -11.29 0.61 8.85
CA LYS A 103 -11.53 0.88 7.44
C LYS A 103 -10.20 0.98 6.71
N PRO A 104 -9.88 0.00 5.86
CA PRO A 104 -8.65 0.06 5.07
C PRO A 104 -8.60 1.28 4.13
N LEU A 105 -7.39 1.67 3.71
CA LEU A 105 -7.03 2.98 3.13
C LEU A 105 -7.33 4.22 3.99
N GLN A 106 -8.40 4.23 4.80
CA GLN A 106 -8.74 5.38 5.63
C GLN A 106 -7.75 5.60 6.78
N ILE A 107 -7.04 4.55 7.19
CA ILE A 107 -5.89 4.68 8.10
C ILE A 107 -4.79 5.58 7.49
N ASP A 108 -4.58 5.56 6.17
CA ASP A 108 -3.54 6.36 5.52
C ASP A 108 -4.09 7.61 4.81
N SER A 109 -5.42 7.74 4.70
CA SER A 109 -6.14 8.89 4.13
C SER A 109 -5.67 10.27 4.62
N PRO A 110 -5.27 10.47 5.89
CA PRO A 110 -4.72 11.75 6.32
C PRO A 110 -3.42 12.17 5.62
N ARG A 111 -2.81 11.29 4.81
CA ARG A 111 -1.50 11.52 4.18
C ARG A 111 -1.46 11.14 2.70
N PHE A 112 -2.17 10.09 2.30
CA PHE A 112 -2.24 9.68 0.89
C PHE A 112 -3.69 9.42 0.54
N GLN A 113 -4.19 10.10 -0.49
CA GLN A 113 -5.53 9.91 -1.01
C GLN A 113 -5.58 8.75 -2.02
N THR A 114 -4.47 8.50 -2.71
CA THR A 114 -4.37 7.51 -3.80
C THR A 114 -3.10 6.68 -3.70
N LEU A 115 -3.09 5.51 -4.36
CA LEU A 115 -1.90 4.66 -4.43
C LEU A 115 -0.77 5.39 -5.17
N THR A 116 -1.12 6.06 -6.27
CA THR A 116 -0.21 6.87 -7.07
C THR A 116 0.51 7.93 -6.23
N GLU A 117 -0.23 8.72 -5.47
CA GLU A 117 0.32 9.78 -4.61
C GLU A 117 1.33 9.20 -3.61
N MET A 118 0.97 8.07 -3.00
CA MET A 118 1.85 7.39 -2.06
C MET A 118 3.14 6.89 -2.74
N LEU A 119 3.07 6.28 -3.92
CA LEU A 119 4.24 5.79 -4.65
C LEU A 119 5.18 6.93 -5.04
N VAL A 120 4.63 8.08 -5.43
CA VAL A 120 5.40 9.31 -5.73
C VAL A 120 6.07 9.85 -4.47
N GLN A 121 5.31 10.07 -3.39
CA GLN A 121 5.83 10.68 -2.17
C GLN A 121 6.84 9.79 -1.44
N THR A 122 6.67 8.47 -1.47
CA THR A 122 7.65 7.55 -0.86
C THR A 122 8.94 7.42 -1.68
N GLY A 123 8.98 7.99 -2.88
CA GLY A 123 10.08 7.81 -3.83
C GLY A 123 10.14 6.40 -4.41
N ALA A 124 9.07 5.61 -4.27
CA ALA A 124 9.06 4.22 -4.72
C ALA A 124 9.18 4.07 -6.25
N LEU A 125 8.86 5.14 -6.99
CA LEU A 125 8.98 5.23 -8.44
C LEU A 125 10.36 5.71 -8.90
N VAL A 126 11.23 6.18 -8.01
CA VAL A 126 12.52 6.75 -8.37
C VAL A 126 13.56 5.64 -8.55
N PRO A 127 14.13 5.42 -9.75
CA PRO A 127 15.03 4.29 -9.99
C PRO A 127 16.35 4.32 -9.20
N THR A 128 16.84 5.53 -8.88
CA THR A 128 18.09 5.74 -8.14
C THR A 128 17.96 5.50 -6.63
N VAL A 129 16.74 5.37 -6.10
CA VAL A 129 16.51 5.01 -4.70
C VAL A 129 16.98 3.59 -4.44
N LYS A 130 17.46 3.32 -3.21
CA LYS A 130 17.88 1.97 -2.78
C LYS A 130 16.79 0.93 -3.11
N ARG A 131 17.18 -0.19 -3.70
CA ARG A 131 16.27 -1.27 -4.16
C ARG A 131 15.26 -1.75 -3.11
N SER A 132 15.60 -1.71 -1.82
CA SER A 132 14.70 -2.08 -0.72
C SER A 132 13.60 -1.06 -0.41
N HIS A 133 13.67 0.14 -0.99
CA HIS A 133 12.75 1.26 -0.78
C HIS A 133 12.04 1.71 -2.06
N ARG A 134 12.20 0.97 -3.17
CA ARG A 134 11.54 1.25 -4.44
C ARG A 134 10.93 0.01 -5.05
N LEU A 135 10.13 0.21 -6.09
CA LEU A 135 9.63 -0.89 -6.91
C LEU A 135 10.78 -1.59 -7.66
N SER A 136 10.56 -2.83 -8.06
CA SER A 136 11.48 -3.58 -8.92
C SER A 136 11.68 -2.88 -10.26
N ASP A 137 12.82 -3.11 -10.94
CA ASP A 137 13.06 -2.49 -12.24
C ASP A 137 12.01 -2.91 -13.29
N LYS A 138 11.56 -4.17 -13.24
CA LYS A 138 10.49 -4.68 -14.12
C LYS A 138 9.16 -3.96 -13.85
N ALA A 139 8.82 -3.75 -12.58
CA ALA A 139 7.63 -3.01 -12.21
C ALA A 139 7.74 -1.56 -12.68
N LEU A 140 8.88 -0.88 -12.45
CA LEU A 140 9.13 0.47 -12.94
C LEU A 140 9.01 0.56 -14.47
N ALA A 141 9.55 -0.41 -15.22
CA ALA A 141 9.38 -0.51 -16.67
C ALA A 141 7.90 -0.66 -17.09
N ARG A 142 7.13 -1.50 -16.40
CA ARG A 142 5.67 -1.63 -16.61
C ARG A 142 4.91 -0.34 -16.29
N VAL A 143 5.30 0.39 -15.26
CA VAL A 143 4.74 1.73 -14.97
C VAL A 143 4.99 2.65 -16.16
N VAL A 144 6.22 2.70 -16.70
CA VAL A 144 6.55 3.53 -17.87
C VAL A 144 5.72 3.15 -19.09
N ILE A 145 5.55 1.86 -19.38
CA ILE A 145 4.69 1.38 -20.48
C ILE A 145 3.27 1.93 -20.32
N ASP A 146 2.68 1.78 -19.14
CA ASP A 146 1.29 2.18 -18.92
C ASP A 146 1.12 3.71 -18.96
N ILE A 147 1.96 4.49 -18.25
CA ILE A 147 1.82 5.97 -18.19
C ILE A 147 2.13 6.68 -19.51
N THR A 148 2.83 6.01 -20.43
CA THR A 148 3.09 6.52 -21.80
C THR A 148 2.11 5.96 -22.83
N SER A 149 1.22 5.05 -22.43
CA SER A 149 0.18 4.51 -23.31
C SER A 149 -0.91 5.57 -23.57
N PRO A 150 -1.59 5.52 -24.73
CA PRO A 150 -2.71 6.42 -25.03
C PRO A 150 -4.00 6.03 -24.29
N THR A 151 -3.92 5.14 -23.29
CA THR A 151 -5.10 4.60 -22.60
C THR A 151 -5.77 5.70 -21.78
N PRO A 152 -7.07 5.98 -21.97
CA PRO A 152 -7.78 6.95 -21.15
C PRO A 152 -7.90 6.42 -19.71
N VAL A 153 -7.45 7.23 -18.75
CA VAL A 153 -7.45 6.93 -17.32
C VAL A 153 -7.78 8.18 -16.50
N PRO A 154 -8.23 8.04 -15.25
CA PRO A 154 -8.39 9.19 -14.34
C PRO A 154 -7.09 9.98 -14.18
N ASP A 155 -7.18 11.31 -14.12
CA ASP A 155 -6.02 12.22 -14.05
C ASP A 155 -5.08 11.89 -12.87
N HIS A 156 -5.63 11.48 -11.73
CA HIS A 156 -4.82 11.18 -10.54
C HIS A 156 -4.03 9.87 -10.64
N TRP A 157 -4.26 9.04 -11.67
CA TRP A 157 -3.46 7.85 -11.95
C TRP A 157 -2.12 8.19 -12.60
N VAL A 158 -2.08 9.30 -13.33
CA VAL A 158 -0.90 9.81 -14.04
C VAL A 158 -0.56 11.18 -13.46
N PRO A 159 0.23 11.25 -12.37
CA PRO A 159 0.66 12.52 -11.82
C PRO A 159 1.63 13.20 -12.81
N SER A 160 1.96 14.46 -12.56
CA SER A 160 2.77 15.28 -13.47
C SER A 160 4.05 14.57 -13.94
N LEU A 161 4.09 14.19 -15.22
CA LEU A 161 5.20 13.50 -15.86
C LEU A 161 6.49 14.35 -15.94
N THR A 162 6.36 15.66 -15.78
CA THR A 162 7.46 16.63 -15.91
C THR A 162 8.11 16.99 -14.57
N LYS A 163 7.64 16.42 -13.45
CA LYS A 163 8.13 16.74 -12.11
C LYS A 163 8.45 15.50 -11.27
N GLY A 164 9.25 15.72 -10.22
CA GLY A 164 9.50 14.78 -9.13
C GLY A 164 9.86 13.35 -9.58
N ALA A 165 9.20 12.38 -8.96
CA ALA A 165 9.51 10.96 -9.15
C ALA A 165 9.20 10.45 -10.56
N MET A 166 8.16 10.96 -11.22
CA MET A 166 7.79 10.54 -12.58
C MET A 166 8.79 11.04 -13.61
N ARG A 167 9.25 12.29 -13.49
CA ARG A 167 10.32 12.79 -14.36
C ARG A 167 11.61 11.98 -14.19
N ALA A 168 11.98 11.68 -12.94
CA ALA A 168 13.18 10.87 -12.68
C ALA A 168 13.05 9.45 -13.27
N LEU A 169 11.85 8.86 -13.20
CA LEU A 169 11.56 7.56 -13.80
C LEU A 169 11.68 7.58 -15.33
N LEU A 170 11.07 8.57 -15.98
CA LEU A 170 11.10 8.70 -17.44
C LEU A 170 12.48 9.07 -18.00
N ALA A 171 13.31 9.76 -17.21
CA ALA A 171 14.67 10.13 -17.60
C ALA A 171 15.71 9.00 -17.40
N ASP A 172 15.35 7.90 -16.72
CA ASP A 172 16.29 6.83 -16.41
C ASP A 172 16.54 5.94 -17.64
N LYS A 173 17.80 5.94 -18.10
CA LYS A 173 18.23 5.18 -19.28
C LYS A 173 18.09 3.67 -19.08
N THR A 174 18.41 3.16 -17.89
CA THR A 174 18.34 1.72 -17.60
C THR A 174 16.90 1.23 -17.61
N ILE A 175 15.97 1.98 -17.01
CA ILE A 175 14.54 1.65 -17.05
C ILE A 175 14.00 1.79 -18.47
N SER A 176 14.45 2.78 -19.25
CA SER A 176 14.03 2.95 -20.65
C SER A 176 14.43 1.77 -21.54
N GLU A 177 15.68 1.29 -21.42
CA GLU A 177 16.14 0.08 -22.13
C GLU A 177 15.40 -1.18 -21.66
N LEU A 178 15.15 -1.28 -20.36
CA LEU A 178 14.40 -2.41 -19.81
C LEU A 178 12.93 -2.39 -20.26
N ARG A 179 12.31 -1.22 -20.37
CA ARG A 179 10.96 -1.03 -20.87
C ARG A 179 10.79 -1.63 -22.27
N VAL A 180 11.69 -1.35 -23.21
CA VAL A 180 11.65 -1.95 -24.56
C VAL A 180 11.71 -3.48 -24.51
N LYS A 181 12.59 -4.04 -23.65
CA LYS A 181 12.69 -5.50 -23.46
C LYS A 181 11.42 -6.10 -22.87
N VAL A 182 10.85 -5.46 -21.84
CA VAL A 182 9.62 -5.90 -21.19
C VAL A 182 8.43 -5.82 -22.15
N GLU A 183 8.31 -4.73 -22.91
CA GLU A 183 7.26 -4.52 -23.91
C GLU A 183 7.30 -5.62 -24.99
N THR A 184 8.51 -5.93 -25.50
CA THR A 184 8.72 -7.05 -26.44
C THR A 184 8.30 -8.39 -25.82
N GLN A 185 8.74 -8.69 -24.58
CA GLN A 185 8.40 -9.94 -23.89
C GLN A 185 6.90 -10.09 -23.62
N LEU A 186 6.20 -8.99 -23.34
CA LEU A 186 4.75 -9.00 -23.17
C LEU A 186 4.05 -9.32 -24.49
N GLY A 187 4.48 -8.71 -25.60
CA GLY A 187 3.96 -9.01 -26.94
C GLY A 187 4.18 -10.47 -27.37
N ASP A 188 5.35 -11.02 -27.03
CA ASP A 188 5.70 -12.43 -27.28
C ASP A 188 5.02 -13.43 -26.32
N GLY A 189 4.35 -12.97 -25.26
CA GLY A 189 3.83 -13.85 -24.20
C GLY A 189 4.92 -14.53 -23.36
N LYS A 190 6.15 -14.02 -23.38
CA LYS A 190 7.33 -14.57 -22.67
C LYS A 190 7.72 -13.78 -21.42
N PHE A 191 6.93 -12.77 -21.06
CA PHE A 191 7.19 -11.99 -19.86
C PHE A 191 6.83 -12.78 -18.61
N TRP A 192 7.80 -12.91 -17.70
CA TRP A 192 7.60 -13.56 -16.41
C TRP A 192 7.76 -12.54 -15.27
N PRO A 193 6.73 -12.38 -14.41
CA PRO A 193 6.81 -11.53 -13.23
C PRO A 193 7.77 -12.14 -12.20
N MET A 194 8.06 -11.39 -11.14
CA MET A 194 8.81 -11.87 -9.99
C MET A 194 8.26 -13.21 -9.50
N LYS A 195 9.16 -14.18 -9.32
CA LYS A 195 8.80 -15.48 -8.74
C LYS A 195 8.55 -15.31 -7.26
N VAL A 196 7.34 -15.67 -6.82
CA VAL A 196 6.99 -15.76 -5.40
C VAL A 196 7.02 -17.23 -5.02
N ASN A 197 7.62 -17.53 -3.87
CA ASN A 197 7.56 -18.88 -3.34
C ASN A 197 6.10 -19.22 -3.00
N PRO A 198 5.64 -20.45 -3.31
CA PRO A 198 4.34 -20.90 -2.86
C PRO A 198 4.20 -20.72 -1.35
N TYR A 199 3.00 -20.37 -0.89
CA TYR A 199 2.70 -20.27 0.53
C TYR A 199 3.10 -21.56 1.25
N ASN A 200 3.89 -21.42 2.31
CA ASN A 200 4.26 -22.55 3.15
C ASN A 200 3.30 -22.62 4.34
N ALA A 201 2.56 -23.72 4.49
CA ALA A 201 1.59 -23.90 5.57
C ALA A 201 2.18 -23.69 6.98
N LYS A 202 3.49 -23.92 7.15
CA LYS A 202 4.21 -23.63 8.40
C LYS A 202 4.20 -22.14 8.77
N GLU A 203 4.11 -21.25 7.79
CA GLU A 203 4.00 -19.79 8.00
C GLU A 203 2.69 -19.42 8.70
N GLY A 204 1.59 -20.09 8.38
CA GLY A 204 0.28 -19.88 9.04
C GLY A 204 0.19 -20.46 10.44
N SER A 205 1.13 -21.32 10.82
CA SER A 205 1.21 -21.90 12.16
C SER A 205 2.01 -21.02 13.13
N GLN A 206 2.59 -19.91 12.65
CA GLN A 206 3.31 -18.98 13.51
C GLN A 206 2.35 -18.20 14.41
N ALA A 207 2.70 -18.07 15.69
CA ALA A 207 1.92 -17.31 16.65
C ALA A 207 1.68 -15.86 16.16
N GLY A 208 0.42 -15.46 16.08
CA GLY A 208 0.01 -14.12 15.63
C GLY A 208 -0.14 -13.96 14.10
N VAL A 209 0.01 -15.03 13.32
CA VAL A 209 -0.32 -15.05 11.89
C VAL A 209 -1.74 -15.60 11.72
N ILE A 210 -2.59 -14.86 10.99
CA ILE A 210 -3.88 -15.38 10.55
C ILE A 210 -3.62 -16.09 9.22
N PRO A 211 -3.83 -17.42 9.11
CA PRO A 211 -3.60 -18.12 7.87
C PRO A 211 -4.54 -17.59 6.76
N PRO A 212 -4.12 -17.63 5.48
CA PRO A 212 -4.93 -17.13 4.36
C PRO A 212 -6.20 -17.95 4.14
N TYR A 213 -6.22 -19.18 4.64
CA TYR A 213 -7.36 -20.09 4.59
C TYR A 213 -7.71 -20.56 5.99
N ARG A 214 -9.02 -20.70 6.24
CA ARG A 214 -9.54 -21.43 7.39
C ARG A 214 -9.33 -22.94 7.20
N PRO A 215 -9.47 -23.74 8.26
CA PRO A 215 -9.40 -25.21 8.17
C PRO A 215 -10.41 -25.82 7.18
N ASP A 216 -11.51 -25.13 6.90
CA ASP A 216 -12.54 -25.52 5.93
C ASP A 216 -12.20 -25.15 4.47
N GLY A 217 -11.01 -24.59 4.21
CA GLY A 217 -10.56 -24.18 2.89
C GLY A 217 -11.09 -22.81 2.43
N THR A 218 -11.95 -22.14 3.21
CA THR A 218 -12.43 -20.80 2.86
C THR A 218 -11.39 -19.74 3.14
N HIS A 219 -11.40 -18.65 2.37
CA HIS A 219 -10.54 -17.50 2.64
C HIS A 219 -10.81 -16.92 4.04
N SER A 220 -9.76 -16.67 4.80
CA SER A 220 -9.87 -16.06 6.12
C SER A 220 -10.43 -14.65 6.08
N THR A 221 -10.27 -13.93 4.95
CA THR A 221 -10.97 -12.69 4.63
C THR A 221 -12.34 -12.98 4.00
N ARG A 222 -13.44 -12.62 4.67
CA ARG A 222 -14.77 -12.63 4.04
C ARG A 222 -14.94 -11.38 3.17
N PRO A 223 -15.26 -11.50 1.87
CA PRO A 223 -15.85 -10.39 1.12
C PRO A 223 -17.32 -10.24 1.57
N GLY A 224 -17.72 -9.09 2.11
CA GLY A 224 -19.12 -8.62 1.96
C GLY A 224 -20.09 -8.59 3.15
N ASP A 225 -19.70 -8.76 4.42
CA ASP A 225 -20.66 -8.72 5.55
C ASP A 225 -20.75 -7.37 6.30
N TYR A 226 -20.23 -6.26 5.77
CA TYR A 226 -20.38 -4.94 6.40
C TYR A 226 -21.72 -4.24 6.12
N GLY A 227 -22.69 -4.94 5.51
CA GLY A 227 -23.95 -4.35 5.03
C GLY A 227 -25.24 -4.85 5.69
N ARG A 228 -25.23 -5.90 6.53
CA ARG A 228 -26.46 -6.39 7.16
C ARG A 228 -26.51 -5.98 8.64
N ARG A 229 -27.15 -4.83 8.85
CA ARG A 229 -27.59 -4.32 10.16
C ARG A 229 -28.20 -5.46 10.98
N GLN A 230 -27.71 -5.68 12.20
CA GLN A 230 -28.61 -6.15 13.25
C GLN A 230 -29.61 -5.01 13.48
N GLN A 231 -30.84 -5.17 12.99
CA GLN A 231 -31.95 -4.41 13.54
C GLN A 231 -32.12 -4.85 15.00
N PRO A 232 -32.32 -3.94 15.97
CA PRO A 232 -32.70 -4.36 17.30
C PRO A 232 -34.07 -5.04 17.22
N GLU A 233 -34.18 -6.25 17.78
CA GLU A 233 -35.46 -6.91 18.01
C GLU A 233 -36.36 -5.96 18.78
N VAL A 234 -37.40 -5.47 18.10
CA VAL A 234 -38.55 -4.86 18.74
C VAL A 234 -39.30 -6.01 19.42
N SER A 235 -39.18 -6.12 20.73
CA SER A 235 -40.01 -7.00 21.54
C SER A 235 -41.48 -6.66 21.30
N ARG A 236 -42.17 -7.52 20.55
CA ARG A 236 -43.63 -7.62 20.50
C ARG A 236 -44.00 -9.09 20.61
N GLY A 237 -44.78 -9.41 21.64
CA GLY A 237 -45.34 -10.74 21.89
C GLY A 237 -45.49 -10.93 23.39
N ALA A 238 -46.58 -10.47 23.99
CA ALA A 238 -47.84 -11.21 24.12
C ALA A 238 -47.78 -12.20 25.30
N GLY A 239 -48.47 -11.81 26.36
CA GLY A 239 -48.79 -12.55 27.57
C GLY A 239 -49.78 -11.70 28.35
#